data_AF-A0A7K2BW67-F1
#
_entry.id   AF-A0A7K2BW67-F1
#
_cell.length_a   1.000
_cell.length_b   1.000
_cell.length_c   1.000
_cell.angle_alpha   90.00
_cell.angle_beta   90.00
_cell.angle_gamma   90.00
#
_symmetry.space_group_name_H-M   'P 1'
#
loop_
_entity.id
_entity.type
_entity.pdbx_description
1 polymer ?
#
loop_
_entity_poly.entity_id
_entity_poly.type
_entity_poly.pdbx_seq_one_letter_code
_entity_poly.pdbx_strand_id
1 'polypeptide(L)'
;MTFVVDRDYSPDGSTAGHNREQLRTGWPDDAPRPDVYSWGDDNDEIAKLHAKVLIVDRRDLLITSANLTGHGLSGNLELGARLVGRPAQQAHDHVVGLIGDRTFTREQLW
;
A
#
# COMPACT_ATOMS: atom_id res chain seq x y z
N MET A 1 -14.85 2.37 0.07
CA MET A 1 -13.76 3.23 -0.41
C MET A 1 -12.54 2.34 -0.53
N THR A 2 -11.91 2.34 -1.71
CA THR A 2 -10.67 1.60 -1.96
C THR A 2 -9.54 2.60 -1.86
N PHE A 3 -8.48 2.27 -1.12
CA PHE A 3 -7.29 3.10 -1.07
C PHE A 3 -6.03 2.26 -1.28
N VAL A 4 -5.02 2.88 -1.85
CA VAL A 4 -3.67 2.33 -1.99
C VAL A 4 -2.73 3.26 -1.24
N VAL A 5 -1.92 2.70 -0.35
CA VAL A 5 -0.84 3.41 0.32
C VAL A 5 0.47 2.85 -0.22
N ASP A 6 1.21 3.66 -0.94
CA ASP A 6 2.50 3.27 -1.49
C ASP A 6 3.44 4.47 -1.55
N ARG A 7 4.73 4.21 -1.40
CA ARG A 7 5.74 5.27 -1.52
C ARG A 7 6.26 5.34 -2.92
N ASP A 8 6.25 6.55 -3.47
CA ASP A 8 7.01 6.86 -4.66
C ASP A 8 8.50 7.00 -4.31
N TYR A 9 9.16 5.88 -3.99
CA TYR A 9 10.57 5.86 -3.60
C TYR A 9 11.46 5.46 -4.76
N SER A 10 12.35 6.38 -5.16
CA SER A 10 13.44 6.07 -6.07
C SER A 10 14.71 6.80 -5.63
N PRO A 11 15.67 6.10 -5.01
CA PRO A 11 16.90 6.71 -4.49
C PRO A 11 17.83 7.21 -5.61
N ASP A 12 17.68 6.71 -6.83
CA ASP A 12 18.45 7.10 -8.02
C ASP A 12 17.59 7.71 -9.14
N GLY A 13 16.28 7.89 -8.89
CA GLY A 13 15.30 8.37 -9.87
C GLY A 13 14.94 7.38 -10.98
N SER A 14 15.54 6.19 -11.03
CA SER A 14 15.35 5.22 -12.13
C SER A 14 13.97 4.54 -12.12
N THR A 15 13.31 4.53 -10.98
CA THR A 15 12.02 3.87 -10.73
C THR A 15 10.95 4.83 -10.19
N ALA A 16 11.26 6.13 -10.11
CA ALA A 16 10.33 7.15 -9.64
C ALA A 16 9.09 7.13 -10.53
N GLY A 17 7.92 6.99 -9.92
CA GLY A 17 6.63 6.94 -10.57
C GLY A 17 6.26 5.58 -11.15
N HIS A 18 7.09 4.52 -11.04
CA HIS A 18 6.78 3.23 -11.68
C HIS A 18 5.49 2.62 -11.14
N ASN A 19 5.35 2.47 -9.82
CA ASN A 19 4.12 1.91 -9.22
C ASN A 19 2.89 2.78 -9.53
N ARG A 20 3.07 4.11 -9.57
CA ARG A 20 2.02 5.06 -9.92
C ARG A 20 1.56 4.88 -11.37
N GLU A 21 2.50 4.70 -12.29
CA GLU A 21 2.19 4.43 -13.70
C GLU A 21 1.52 3.07 -13.88
N GLN A 22 1.94 2.05 -13.14
CA GLN A 22 1.28 0.74 -13.14
C GLN A 22 -0.15 0.83 -12.60
N LEU A 23 -0.37 1.57 -11.51
CA LEU A 23 -1.72 1.85 -11.02
C LEU A 23 -2.53 2.60 -12.09
N ARG A 24 -1.98 3.65 -12.70
CA ARG A 24 -2.70 4.46 -13.68
C ARG A 24 -3.09 3.69 -14.94
N THR A 25 -2.20 2.84 -15.45
CA THR A 25 -2.38 2.15 -16.74
C THR A 25 -2.98 0.75 -16.59
N GLY A 26 -2.81 0.12 -15.42
CA GLY A 26 -3.26 -1.24 -15.15
C GLY A 26 -4.53 -1.34 -14.30
N TRP A 27 -5.06 -0.24 -13.76
CA TRP A 27 -6.32 -0.29 -13.02
C TRP A 27 -7.51 -0.60 -13.94
N PRO A 28 -8.43 -1.49 -13.55
CA PRO A 28 -9.58 -1.82 -14.40
C PRO A 28 -10.49 -0.61 -14.63
N ASP A 29 -10.90 -0.38 -15.87
CA ASP A 29 -11.81 0.71 -16.25
C ASP A 29 -13.22 0.53 -15.68
N ASP A 30 -13.62 -0.70 -15.40
CA ASP A 30 -14.92 -1.07 -14.83
C ASP A 30 -14.94 -1.07 -13.30
N ALA A 31 -13.82 -0.72 -12.65
CA ALA A 31 -13.70 -0.61 -11.21
C ALA A 31 -13.62 0.85 -10.74
N PRO A 32 -14.18 1.20 -9.57
CA PRO A 32 -13.94 2.49 -8.96
C PRO A 32 -12.45 2.76 -8.76
N ARG A 33 -12.01 3.96 -9.14
CA ARG A 33 -10.62 4.40 -8.93
C ARG A 33 -10.32 4.48 -7.43
N PRO A 34 -9.14 4.01 -6.98
CA PRO A 34 -8.75 4.07 -5.59
C PRO A 34 -8.26 5.48 -5.25
N ASP A 35 -8.42 5.86 -4.00
CA ASP A 35 -7.66 6.95 -3.42
C ASP A 35 -6.21 6.50 -3.23
N VAL A 36 -5.26 7.27 -3.71
CA VAL A 36 -3.84 6.95 -3.58
C VAL A 36 -3.23 7.86 -2.54
N TYR A 37 -2.47 7.29 -1.62
CA TYR A 37 -1.78 8.01 -0.57
C TYR A 37 -0.30 7.65 -0.54
N SER A 38 0.52 8.61 -0.13
CA SER A 38 1.94 8.43 0.12
C SER A 38 2.36 9.05 1.45
N TRP A 39 3.63 8.96 1.79
CA TRP A 39 4.22 9.63 2.95
C TRP A 39 5.59 10.21 2.59
N GLY A 40 5.97 11.29 3.25
CA GLY A 40 7.18 12.03 2.95
C GLY A 40 7.73 12.70 4.20
N ASP A 41 8.42 11.92 5.03
CA ASP A 41 9.37 12.49 5.97
C ASP A 41 10.73 11.83 5.73
N ASP A 42 11.54 12.50 4.92
CA ASP A 42 12.92 12.11 4.59
C ASP A 42 13.91 12.53 5.69
N ASN A 43 13.44 13.18 6.76
CA ASN A 43 14.28 13.57 7.89
C ASN A 43 14.74 12.39 8.74
N ASP A 44 14.11 11.22 8.58
CA ASP A 44 14.52 9.98 9.22
C ASP A 44 14.68 8.89 8.16
N GLU A 45 15.92 8.73 7.65
CA GLU A 45 16.28 7.73 6.63
C GLU A 45 15.88 6.29 7.03
N ILE A 46 15.61 6.05 8.31
CA ILE A 46 15.29 4.75 8.89
C ILE A 46 13.77 4.51 8.96
N ALA A 47 12.95 5.57 8.97
CA ALA A 47 11.50 5.47 9.08
C ALA A 47 10.85 4.98 7.76
N LYS A 48 10.77 3.66 7.61
CA LYS A 48 10.16 3.00 6.44
C LYS A 48 8.92 2.21 6.85
N LEU A 49 7.81 2.40 6.13
CA LEU A 49 6.67 1.49 6.21
C LEU A 49 7.11 0.12 5.70
N HIS A 50 7.30 -0.84 6.61
CA HIS A 50 7.88 -2.14 6.26
C HIS A 50 6.83 -3.25 6.05
N ALA A 51 5.59 -3.04 6.49
CA ALA A 51 4.52 -4.01 6.33
C ALA A 51 3.94 -3.99 4.90
N LYS A 52 3.61 -5.17 4.36
CA LYS A 52 2.76 -5.30 3.17
C LYS A 52 1.46 -5.94 3.60
N VAL A 53 0.37 -5.25 3.33
CA VAL A 53 -0.96 -5.64 3.78
C VAL A 53 -1.97 -5.53 2.66
N LEU A 54 -2.92 -6.46 2.65
CA LEU A 54 -4.14 -6.36 1.85
C LEU A 54 -5.33 -6.50 2.81
N ILE A 55 -6.22 -5.52 2.80
CA ILE A 55 -7.41 -5.50 3.65
C ILE A 55 -8.65 -5.45 2.76
N VAL A 56 -9.52 -6.45 2.88
CA VAL A 56 -10.75 -6.59 2.08
C VAL A 56 -11.96 -6.43 3.00
N ASP A 57 -12.82 -5.47 2.64
CA ASP A 57 -14.10 -5.17 3.32
C ASP A 57 -14.02 -5.00 4.84
N ARG A 58 -12.84 -4.68 5.39
CA ARG A 58 -12.60 -4.65 6.84
C ARG A 58 -12.84 -6.02 7.52
N ARG A 59 -12.81 -7.11 6.76
CA ARG A 59 -13.15 -8.47 7.23
C ARG A 59 -12.02 -9.46 7.03
N ASP A 60 -11.20 -9.27 6.01
CA ASP A 60 -10.07 -10.14 5.68
C ASP A 60 -8.80 -9.30 5.60
N LEU A 61 -7.75 -9.77 6.26
CA LEU A 61 -6.44 -9.15 6.28
C LEU A 61 -5.41 -10.20 5.90
N LEU A 62 -4.65 -9.93 4.85
CA LEU A 62 -3.37 -10.57 4.61
C LEU A 62 -2.26 -9.63 5.08
N ILE A 63 -1.40 -10.10 5.97
CA ILE A 63 -0.10 -9.48 6.24
C ILE A 63 0.98 -10.42 5.73
N THR A 64 1.94 -9.90 4.96
CA THR A 64 2.93 -10.73 4.27
C THR A 64 4.30 -10.05 4.21
N SER A 65 5.36 -10.86 4.13
CA SER A 65 6.70 -10.39 3.76
C SER A 65 6.82 -10.06 2.27
N ALA A 66 5.95 -10.64 1.45
CA ALA A 66 5.99 -10.48 0.00
C ALA A 66 5.76 -9.03 -0.40
N ASN A 67 6.68 -8.49 -1.20
CA ASN A 67 6.37 -7.30 -1.99
C ASN A 67 5.25 -7.67 -2.96
N LEU A 68 4.25 -6.78 -3.13
CA LEU A 68 3.15 -6.97 -4.08
C LEU A 68 3.60 -6.69 -5.52
N THR A 69 4.64 -7.39 -5.95
CA THR A 69 5.25 -7.30 -7.29
C THR A 69 5.30 -8.69 -7.92
N GLY A 70 5.39 -8.76 -9.25
CA GLY A 70 5.44 -10.04 -9.97
C GLY A 70 6.56 -10.96 -9.45
N HIS A 71 7.77 -10.43 -9.28
CA HIS A 71 8.90 -11.17 -8.72
C HIS A 71 8.69 -11.57 -7.24
N GLY A 72 8.13 -10.69 -6.41
CA GLY A 72 7.87 -10.99 -5.00
C GLY A 72 6.84 -12.11 -4.81
N LEU A 73 5.89 -12.23 -5.73
CA LEU A 73 4.83 -13.25 -5.66
C LEU A 73 5.23 -14.62 -6.22
N SER A 74 6.24 -14.71 -7.10
CA SER A 74 6.58 -15.96 -7.79
C SER A 74 8.01 -16.46 -7.57
N GLY A 75 8.94 -15.60 -7.18
CA GLY A 75 10.37 -15.93 -7.14
C GLY A 75 10.99 -16.04 -5.75
N ASN A 76 10.37 -15.42 -4.75
CA ASN A 76 10.92 -15.37 -3.39
C ASN A 76 10.29 -16.43 -2.47
N LEU A 77 11.04 -16.82 -1.44
CA LEU A 77 10.47 -17.49 -0.28
C LEU A 77 9.84 -16.43 0.62
N GLU A 78 8.51 -16.50 0.77
CA GLU A 78 7.74 -15.51 1.51
C GLU A 78 6.88 -16.18 2.59
N LEU A 79 6.53 -15.42 3.62
CA LEU A 79 5.63 -15.84 4.68
C LEU A 79 4.53 -14.79 4.86
N GLY A 80 3.32 -15.25 5.15
CA GLY A 80 2.24 -14.36 5.53
C GLY A 80 1.25 -15.03 6.46
N ALA A 81 0.39 -14.21 7.05
CA ALA A 81 -0.73 -14.64 7.86
C ALA A 81 -2.02 -14.01 7.32
N ARG A 82 -3.05 -14.86 7.16
CA ARG A 82 -4.41 -14.42 6.89
C ARG A 82 -5.17 -14.34 8.21
N LEU A 83 -5.73 -13.18 8.50
CA LEU A 83 -6.49 -12.89 9.71
C LEU A 83 -7.89 -12.40 9.32
N VAL A 84 -8.91 -12.97 9.97
CA VAL A 84 -10.32 -12.69 9.63
C VAL A 84 -11.04 -12.08 10.84
N GLY A 85 -11.99 -11.19 10.59
CA GLY A 85 -12.83 -10.57 11.61
C GLY A 85 -12.14 -9.39 12.31
N ARG A 86 -12.13 -9.39 13.64
CA ARG A 86 -11.68 -8.24 14.46
C ARG A 86 -10.27 -7.72 14.09
N PRO A 87 -9.24 -8.57 13.85
CA PRO A 87 -7.92 -8.06 13.46
C PRO A 87 -7.93 -7.26 12.15
N ALA A 88 -8.73 -7.68 11.16
CA ALA A 88 -8.86 -6.96 9.90
C ALA A 88 -9.53 -5.58 10.07
N GLN A 89 -10.52 -5.49 10.96
CA GLN A 89 -11.15 -4.22 11.33
C GLN A 89 -10.14 -3.29 12.01
N GLN A 90 -9.39 -3.79 12.98
CA GLN A 90 -8.39 -3.00 13.70
C GLN A 90 -7.28 -2.49 12.77
N ALA A 91 -6.82 -3.32 11.83
CA ALA A 91 -5.84 -2.91 10.84
C ALA A 91 -6.40 -1.83 9.90
N HIS A 92 -7.64 -2.00 9.43
CA HIS A 92 -8.31 -0.99 8.61
C HIS A 92 -8.40 0.35 9.37
N ASP A 93 -8.92 0.32 10.60
CA ASP A 93 -9.14 1.54 11.38
C ASP A 93 -7.83 2.24 11.72
N HIS A 94 -6.75 1.47 11.93
CA HIS A 94 -5.42 2.03 12.11
C HIS A 94 -4.93 2.77 10.86
N VAL A 95 -5.05 2.17 9.67
CA VAL A 95 -4.64 2.83 8.42
C VAL A 95 -5.48 4.08 8.14
N VAL A 96 -6.79 4.02 8.39
CA VAL A 96 -7.67 5.19 8.26
C VAL A 96 -7.32 6.28 9.28
N GLY A 97 -6.93 5.91 10.50
CA GLY A 97 -6.40 6.85 11.50
C GLY A 97 -5.16 7.58 10.99
N LEU A 98 -4.19 6.85 10.41
CA LEU A 98 -2.98 7.44 9.82
C LEU A 98 -3.27 8.39 8.64
N ILE A 99 -4.32 8.12 7.86
CA ILE A 99 -4.82 9.05 6.84
C ILE A 99 -5.44 10.30 7.50
N GLY A 100 -6.28 10.11 8.52
CA GLY A 100 -6.95 11.19 9.24
C GLY A 100 -5.98 12.15 9.93
N ASP A 101 -4.90 11.60 10.49
CA ASP A 101 -3.84 12.35 11.17
C ASP A 101 -2.80 12.94 10.19
N ARG A 102 -3.02 12.75 8.87
CA ARG A 102 -2.14 13.22 7.77
C ARG A 102 -0.72 12.65 7.81
N THR A 103 -0.52 11.52 8.47
CA THR A 103 0.70 10.71 8.30
C THR A 103 0.81 10.23 6.86
N PHE A 104 -0.33 9.84 6.28
CA PHE A 104 -0.45 9.59 4.85
C PHE A 104 -1.13 10.78 4.15
N THR A 105 -0.51 11.29 3.10
CA THR A 105 -1.01 12.40 2.28
C THR A 105 -1.58 11.89 0.98
N ARG A 106 -2.72 12.44 0.56
CA ARG A 106 -3.39 12.04 -0.68
C ARG A 106 -2.62 12.53 -1.90
N GLU A 107 -2.44 11.63 -2.87
CA GLU A 107 -1.81 11.89 -4.16
C GLU A 107 -2.87 12.25 -5.22
N GLN A 108 -2.48 13.11 -6.17
CA GLN A 108 -3.24 13.35 -7.39
C GLN A 108 -2.73 12.43 -8.50
N LEU A 109 -3.37 11.26 -8.66
CA LEU A 109 -2.94 10.25 -9.66
C LEU A 109 -3.79 10.23 -10.93
N TRP A 110 -5.06 10.63 -10.82
CA TRP A 110 -6.12 10.46 -11.84
C TRP A 110 -6.58 11.76 -12.46
#